data_AF-A0A7W1B7B0-F1
#
_entry.id   AF-A0A7W1B7B0-F1
#
_cell.length_a   1.000
_cell.length_b   1.000
_cell.length_c   1.000
_cell.angle_alpha   90.00
_cell.angle_beta   90.00
_cell.angle_gamma   90.00
#
_symmetry.space_group_name_H-M   'P 1'
#
loop_
_entity.id
_entity.type
_entity.pdbx_description
1 polymer ?
#
loop_
_entity_poly.entity_id
_entity_poly.type
_entity_poly.pdbx_seq_one_letter_code
_entity_poly.pdbx_strand_id
1 'polypeptide(L)'
;MGKHTGVVVVMVLAGAGCLAPGDEVSSTEAWVAAAKGDKCAKKPGKKKCVVTTAVVGVEGTTLATADGLTMEIPFGALAAPTTITVTTTTLDAPPELGGVSPVYSFEPEGLVFARPIAITLPLPAGVTAASMYWTRLGSLSFDPIGGTITGSTIHGRDGALQPRRHRRLERGANGLGRRHHHLDLGDDTHLRADGLHRAPGLRDPW
;
A
#
# COMPACT_ATOMS: atom_id res chain seq x y z
N MET A 1 1.27 7.30 6.03
CA MET A 1 0.58 6.00 6.12
C MET A 1 -0.25 5.85 4.85
N GLY A 2 0.10 4.90 3.99
CA GLY A 2 -0.73 4.57 2.82
C GLY A 2 -2.06 4.03 3.33
N LYS A 3 -3.18 4.61 2.87
CA LYS A 3 -4.52 4.14 3.20
C LYS A 3 -4.91 3.16 2.09
N HIS A 4 -5.10 1.91 2.42
CA HIS A 4 -5.43 0.84 1.48
C HIS A 4 -6.90 0.47 1.67
N THR A 5 -7.67 0.38 0.59
CA THR A 5 -9.11 0.06 0.67
C THR A 5 -9.52 -0.76 -0.53
N GLY A 6 -10.14 -1.92 -0.30
CA GLY A 6 -10.73 -2.70 -1.37
C GLY A 6 -9.72 -3.36 -2.32
N VAL A 7 -10.23 -4.38 -3.01
CA VAL A 7 -9.62 -5.26 -4.01
C VAL A 7 -8.17 -5.73 -3.78
N VAL A 8 -8.02 -7.03 -3.50
CA VAL A 8 -6.73 -7.72 -3.40
C VAL A 8 -6.48 -8.60 -4.61
N VAL A 9 -5.27 -8.50 -5.14
CA VAL A 9 -4.78 -9.34 -6.23
C VAL A 9 -3.43 -9.92 -5.82
N VAL A 10 -3.23 -11.24 -5.99
CA VAL A 10 -1.91 -11.87 -5.82
C VAL A 10 -1.31 -12.18 -7.17
N MET A 11 -0.09 -11.69 -7.35
CA MET A 11 0.68 -11.76 -8.58
C MET A 11 1.88 -12.69 -8.39
N VAL A 12 2.30 -13.40 -9.45
CA VAL A 12 3.63 -14.00 -9.50
C VAL A 12 4.60 -13.02 -10.13
N LEU A 13 5.68 -12.69 -9.42
CA LEU A 13 6.83 -12.04 -10.04
C LEU A 13 7.66 -13.13 -10.72
N ALA A 14 7.32 -13.47 -11.94
CA ALA A 14 8.22 -14.24 -12.79
C ALA A 14 9.44 -13.35 -13.07
N GLY A 15 10.64 -13.86 -12.78
CA GLY A 15 11.88 -13.08 -12.81
C GLY A 15 12.11 -12.32 -14.12
N ALA A 16 12.40 -11.03 -13.97
CA ALA A 16 13.14 -10.16 -14.88
C ALA A 16 12.71 -10.17 -16.37
N GLY A 17 11.56 -9.57 -16.65
CA GLY A 17 11.32 -8.86 -17.90
C GLY A 17 10.85 -7.44 -17.58
N CYS A 18 11.68 -6.43 -17.85
CA CYS A 18 11.25 -5.03 -17.76
C CYS A 18 10.06 -4.82 -18.71
N LEU A 19 8.84 -4.73 -18.19
CA LEU A 19 7.73 -4.20 -18.96
C LEU A 19 7.96 -2.70 -19.17
N ALA A 20 7.94 -2.28 -20.42
CA ALA A 20 8.05 -0.89 -20.83
C ALA A 20 6.84 -0.09 -20.31
N PRO A 21 7.04 1.18 -19.90
CA PRO A 21 5.92 2.05 -19.57
C PRO A 21 5.25 2.51 -20.87
N GLY A 22 4.07 1.97 -21.16
CA GLY A 22 3.17 2.45 -22.21
C GLY A 22 1.79 2.65 -21.62
N ASP A 23 1.19 3.81 -21.90
CA ASP A 23 -0.10 4.29 -21.42
C ASP A 23 -1.24 3.25 -21.42
N GLU A 24 -1.59 2.66 -20.27
CA GLU A 24 -2.73 1.73 -20.11
C GLU A 24 -3.60 2.02 -18.87
N VAL A 25 -3.64 3.26 -18.38
CA VAL A 25 -4.47 3.62 -17.21
C VAL A 25 -5.97 3.36 -17.44
N SER A 26 -6.45 3.27 -18.69
CA SER A 26 -7.86 3.03 -19.02
C SER A 26 -8.33 1.59 -18.75
N SER A 27 -7.46 0.59 -18.91
CA SER A 27 -7.80 -0.84 -18.78
C SER A 27 -8.00 -1.25 -17.32
N THR A 28 -7.18 -0.70 -16.42
CA THR A 28 -7.19 -1.00 -14.99
C THR A 28 -8.42 -0.39 -14.29
N GLU A 29 -8.84 0.81 -14.70
CA GLU A 29 -9.99 1.49 -14.09
C GLU A 29 -11.30 0.76 -14.34
N ALA A 30 -11.54 0.36 -15.59
CA ALA A 30 -12.70 -0.43 -15.97
C ALA A 30 -12.71 -1.79 -15.27
N TRP A 31 -11.53 -2.38 -15.05
CA TRP A 31 -11.39 -3.64 -14.36
C TRP A 31 -11.73 -3.54 -12.86
N VAL A 32 -11.24 -2.50 -12.16
CA VAL A 32 -11.57 -2.31 -10.74
C VAL A 32 -13.06 -2.04 -10.56
N ALA A 33 -13.67 -1.25 -11.45
CA ALA A 33 -15.12 -1.04 -11.44
C ALA A 33 -15.89 -2.36 -11.68
N ALA A 34 -15.43 -3.19 -12.61
CA ALA A 34 -16.01 -4.51 -12.86
C ALA A 34 -15.85 -5.44 -11.64
N ALA A 35 -14.69 -5.43 -10.97
CA ALA A 35 -14.41 -6.27 -9.81
C ALA A 35 -15.30 -5.91 -8.62
N LYS A 36 -15.58 -4.62 -8.44
CA LYS A 36 -16.55 -4.13 -7.44
C LYS A 36 -17.99 -4.51 -7.79
N GLY A 37 -18.33 -4.46 -9.08
CA GLY A 37 -19.67 -4.77 -9.58
C GLY A 37 -19.97 -6.26 -9.78
N ASP A 38 -18.97 -7.13 -9.68
CA ASP A 38 -19.11 -8.57 -9.89
C ASP A 38 -19.84 -9.23 -8.70
N LYS A 39 -21.15 -9.03 -8.68
CA LYS A 39 -22.05 -9.86 -7.88
C LYS A 39 -21.94 -11.26 -8.43
N CYS A 40 -21.72 -12.27 -7.58
CA CYS A 40 -21.72 -13.69 -7.95
C CYS A 40 -22.99 -14.08 -8.71
N ALA A 41 -23.05 -13.78 -10.00
CA ALA A 41 -24.12 -14.17 -10.88
C ALA A 41 -23.90 -15.64 -11.18
N LYS A 42 -24.93 -16.46 -10.99
CA LYS A 42 -24.91 -17.90 -11.27
C LYS A 42 -24.67 -18.15 -12.77
N LYS A 43 -23.43 -18.05 -13.24
CA LYS A 43 -23.01 -18.47 -14.57
C LYS A 43 -22.35 -19.85 -14.44
N PRO A 44 -22.95 -20.92 -15.01
CA PRO A 44 -22.35 -22.25 -14.97
C PRO A 44 -21.04 -22.25 -15.79
N GLY A 45 -19.95 -22.72 -15.19
CA GLY A 45 -18.68 -22.99 -15.88
C GLY A 45 -17.54 -21.99 -15.69
N LYS A 46 -17.68 -20.93 -14.87
CA LYS A 46 -16.57 -20.02 -14.52
C LYS A 46 -16.12 -20.16 -13.06
N LYS A 47 -14.91 -19.66 -12.77
CA LYS A 47 -14.20 -19.69 -11.47
C LYS A 47 -15.14 -19.55 -10.28
N LYS A 48 -14.90 -20.31 -9.20
CA LYS A 48 -15.76 -20.33 -8.01
C LYS A 48 -15.83 -18.93 -7.38
N CYS A 49 -16.98 -18.30 -7.49
CA CYS A 49 -17.31 -17.07 -6.77
C CYS A 49 -17.72 -17.44 -5.33
N VAL A 50 -17.01 -16.92 -4.34
CA VAL A 50 -17.22 -17.23 -2.92
C VAL A 50 -17.45 -15.91 -2.18
N VAL A 51 -18.54 -15.83 -1.42
CA VAL A 51 -18.84 -14.66 -0.58
C VAL A 51 -18.82 -15.08 0.87
N THR A 52 -18.09 -14.37 1.70
CA THR A 52 -18.03 -14.56 3.15
C THR A 52 -18.31 -13.23 3.83
N THR A 53 -19.31 -13.20 4.72
CA THR A 53 -19.69 -11.99 5.45
C THR A 53 -19.68 -12.27 6.95
N ALA A 54 -19.11 -11.35 7.74
CA ALA A 54 -19.13 -11.43 9.19
C ALA A 54 -19.19 -10.03 9.82
N VAL A 55 -19.84 -9.91 10.98
CA VAL A 55 -19.74 -8.71 11.82
C VAL A 55 -18.50 -8.87 12.70
N VAL A 56 -17.54 -7.96 12.55
CA VAL A 56 -16.28 -7.96 13.30
C VAL A 56 -16.30 -6.83 14.31
N GLY A 57 -16.20 -7.17 15.59
CA GLY A 57 -16.12 -6.22 16.69
C GLY A 57 -14.73 -5.60 16.89
N VAL A 58 -14.63 -4.73 17.89
CA VAL A 58 -13.35 -4.13 18.31
C VAL A 58 -12.34 -5.17 18.81
N GLU A 59 -12.83 -6.32 19.26
CA GLU A 59 -12.01 -7.45 19.72
C GLU A 59 -11.14 -8.06 18.62
N GLY A 60 -11.47 -7.80 17.35
CA GLY A 60 -10.85 -8.46 16.22
C GLY A 60 -11.39 -9.88 16.00
N THR A 61 -10.93 -10.53 14.95
CA THR A 61 -11.25 -11.92 14.63
C THR A 61 -10.33 -12.46 13.54
N THR A 62 -10.36 -13.77 13.32
CA THR A 62 -9.87 -14.37 12.07
C THR A 62 -11.05 -14.70 11.17
N LEU A 63 -11.10 -14.10 9.99
CA LEU A 63 -12.07 -14.40 8.94
C LEU A 63 -11.43 -15.38 7.95
N ALA A 64 -12.10 -16.49 7.67
CA ALA A 64 -11.67 -17.48 6.69
C ALA A 64 -12.75 -17.68 5.63
N THR A 65 -12.36 -17.70 4.37
CA THR A 65 -13.26 -17.96 3.24
C THR A 65 -13.17 -19.43 2.81
N ALA A 66 -14.21 -19.94 2.15
CA ALA A 66 -14.25 -21.34 1.69
C ALA A 66 -13.19 -21.68 0.62
N ASP A 67 -12.62 -20.68 -0.05
CA ASP A 67 -11.54 -20.81 -1.01
C ASP A 67 -10.13 -20.61 -0.40
N GLY A 68 -10.05 -20.47 0.92
CA GLY A 68 -8.81 -20.55 1.68
C GLY A 68 -8.13 -19.21 1.99
N LEU A 69 -8.72 -18.07 1.62
CA LEU A 69 -8.27 -16.77 2.12
C LEU A 69 -8.48 -16.74 3.62
N THR A 70 -7.45 -16.35 4.37
CA THR A 70 -7.60 -15.98 5.79
C THR A 70 -7.15 -14.55 6.02
N MET A 71 -7.93 -13.84 6.83
CA MET A 71 -7.67 -12.46 7.23
C MET A 71 -7.75 -12.37 8.74
N GLU A 72 -6.63 -12.02 9.36
CA GLU A 72 -6.52 -11.77 10.79
C GLU A 72 -6.67 -10.27 11.05
N ILE A 73 -7.77 -9.93 11.72
CA ILE A 73 -8.08 -8.57 12.18
C ILE A 73 -7.76 -8.55 13.68
N PRO A 74 -6.69 -7.85 14.12
CA PRO A 74 -6.33 -7.84 15.54
C PRO A 74 -7.26 -6.94 16.36
N PHE A 75 -7.23 -7.13 17.69
CA PHE A 75 -7.88 -6.23 18.64
C PHE A 75 -7.51 -4.76 18.36
N GLY A 76 -8.52 -3.90 18.31
CA GLY A 76 -8.37 -2.47 18.08
C GLY A 76 -8.03 -2.08 16.64
N ALA A 77 -8.12 -3.00 15.68
CA ALA A 77 -8.04 -2.65 14.25
C ALA A 77 -9.29 -1.92 13.76
N LEU A 78 -10.45 -2.19 14.37
CA LEU A 78 -11.73 -1.53 14.11
C LEU A 78 -12.15 -0.71 15.33
N ALA A 79 -12.75 0.46 15.09
CA ALA A 79 -13.23 1.35 16.15
C ALA A 79 -14.64 0.97 16.67
N ALA A 80 -15.40 0.22 15.87
CA ALA A 80 -16.75 -0.22 16.19
C ALA A 80 -17.08 -1.53 15.44
N PRO A 81 -18.11 -2.28 15.87
CA PRO A 81 -18.60 -3.43 15.12
C PRO A 81 -18.88 -3.07 13.66
N THR A 82 -18.20 -3.75 12.73
CA THR A 82 -18.27 -3.48 11.30
C THR A 82 -18.59 -4.76 10.55
N THR A 83 -19.59 -4.72 9.68
CA THR A 83 -19.87 -5.83 8.76
C THR A 83 -18.81 -5.86 7.68
N ILE A 84 -18.01 -6.92 7.63
CA ILE A 84 -17.00 -7.15 6.61
C ILE A 84 -17.51 -8.21 5.64
N THR A 85 -17.46 -7.91 4.35
CA THR A 85 -17.76 -8.87 3.27
C THR A 85 -16.52 -9.06 2.41
N VAL A 86 -16.15 -10.31 2.18
CA VAL A 86 -15.09 -10.70 1.24
C VAL A 86 -15.73 -11.49 0.12
N THR A 87 -15.54 -11.03 -1.12
CA THR A 87 -16.08 -11.65 -2.32
C THR A 87 -14.94 -12.04 -3.26
N THR A 88 -14.78 -13.32 -3.52
CA THR A 88 -13.95 -13.83 -4.61
C THR A 88 -14.67 -13.56 -5.93
N THR A 89 -14.09 -12.69 -6.76
CA THR A 89 -14.65 -12.32 -8.07
C THR A 89 -14.37 -13.39 -9.12
N THR A 90 -15.18 -13.38 -10.18
CA THR A 90 -15.02 -14.25 -11.35
C THR A 90 -14.09 -13.65 -12.41
N LEU A 91 -13.60 -12.43 -12.17
CA LEU A 91 -12.67 -11.74 -13.06
C LEU A 91 -11.29 -12.39 -13.02
N ASP A 92 -10.65 -12.41 -14.19
CA ASP A 92 -9.21 -12.62 -14.28
C ASP A 92 -8.49 -11.41 -13.70
N ALA A 93 -7.30 -11.61 -13.11
CA ALA A 93 -6.47 -10.47 -12.74
C ALA A 93 -6.14 -9.62 -13.97
N PRO A 94 -5.84 -8.32 -13.80
CA PRO A 94 -5.44 -7.47 -14.91
C PRO A 94 -4.33 -8.14 -15.73
N PRO A 95 -4.43 -8.17 -17.08
CA PRO A 95 -3.48 -8.90 -17.93
C PRO A 95 -2.03 -8.47 -17.71
N GLU A 96 -1.84 -7.17 -17.45
CA GLU A 96 -0.56 -6.52 -17.13
C GLU A 96 0.10 -7.02 -15.83
N LEU A 97 -0.69 -7.61 -14.93
CA LEU A 97 -0.21 -8.13 -13.65
C LEU A 97 0.00 -9.65 -13.72
N GLY A 98 -0.85 -10.43 -14.39
CA GLY A 98 -0.73 -11.89 -14.35
C GLY A 98 -1.06 -12.44 -12.94
N GLY A 99 -2.31 -12.85 -12.75
CA GLY A 99 -2.80 -13.36 -11.48
C GLY A 99 -2.57 -14.85 -11.29
N VAL A 100 -2.10 -15.24 -10.11
CA VAL A 100 -2.06 -16.66 -9.70
C VAL A 100 -3.09 -17.01 -8.64
N SER A 101 -3.80 -16.02 -8.12
CA SER A 101 -4.97 -16.20 -7.28
C SER A 101 -6.21 -15.65 -7.98
N PRO A 102 -7.41 -16.03 -7.51
CA PRO A 102 -8.60 -15.23 -7.71
C PRO A 102 -8.40 -13.79 -7.21
N VAL A 103 -9.25 -12.91 -7.68
CA VAL A 103 -9.30 -11.51 -7.26
C VAL A 103 -10.37 -11.38 -6.18
N TYR A 104 -10.04 -10.71 -5.08
CA TYR A 104 -10.92 -10.59 -3.92
C TYR A 104 -11.38 -9.15 -3.76
N SER A 105 -12.69 -8.90 -3.68
CA SER A 105 -13.26 -7.61 -3.28
C SER A 105 -13.57 -7.60 -1.78
N PHE A 106 -13.34 -6.46 -1.13
CA PHE A 106 -13.55 -6.27 0.30
C PHE A 106 -14.51 -5.10 0.51
N GLU A 107 -15.55 -5.33 1.30
CA GLU A 107 -16.53 -4.33 1.72
C GLU A 107 -16.54 -4.20 3.25
N PRO A 108 -16.80 -3.00 3.80
CA PRO A 108 -17.12 -1.77 3.08
C PRO A 108 -15.89 -1.18 2.40
N GLU A 109 -16.09 -0.60 1.22
CA GLU A 109 -15.05 0.19 0.59
C GLU A 109 -14.71 1.40 1.48
N GLY A 110 -13.49 1.90 1.38
CA GLY A 110 -13.08 3.02 2.20
C GLY A 110 -12.68 2.66 3.63
N LEU A 111 -12.84 1.41 4.07
CA LEU A 111 -12.51 1.00 5.44
C LEU A 111 -11.01 1.08 5.70
N VAL A 112 -10.63 1.89 6.70
CA VAL A 112 -9.25 2.03 7.15
C VAL A 112 -9.10 1.35 8.51
N PHE A 113 -8.19 0.38 8.59
CA PHE A 113 -7.86 -0.26 9.85
C PHE A 113 -6.89 0.60 10.66
N ALA A 114 -7.16 0.76 11.95
CA ALA A 114 -6.27 1.47 12.87
C ALA A 114 -4.99 0.67 13.18
N ARG A 115 -4.98 -0.63 12.87
CA ARG A 115 -3.86 -1.53 13.05
C ARG A 115 -3.66 -2.40 11.81
N PRO A 116 -2.42 -2.81 11.49
CA PRO A 116 -2.15 -3.75 10.41
C PRO A 116 -2.95 -5.04 10.53
N ILE A 117 -3.62 -5.42 9.44
CA ILE A 117 -4.25 -6.75 9.31
C ILE A 117 -3.28 -7.71 8.60
N ALA A 118 -3.37 -8.99 8.91
CA ALA A 118 -2.59 -10.03 8.21
C ALA A 118 -3.48 -10.83 7.27
N ILE A 119 -2.96 -11.15 6.08
CA ILE A 119 -3.70 -11.86 5.05
C ILE A 119 -2.87 -13.01 4.54
N THR A 120 -3.51 -14.17 4.45
CA THR A 120 -2.90 -15.38 3.92
C THR A 120 -3.73 -15.91 2.78
N LEU A 121 -3.06 -16.28 1.70
CA LEU A 121 -3.70 -16.84 0.51
C LEU A 121 -2.99 -18.13 0.08
N PRO A 122 -3.75 -19.18 -0.30
CA PRO A 122 -3.17 -20.37 -0.90
C PRO A 122 -2.63 -20.02 -2.27
N LEU A 123 -1.47 -20.59 -2.59
CA LEU A 123 -0.83 -20.50 -3.90
C LEU A 123 -0.99 -21.82 -4.66
N PRO A 124 -1.16 -21.77 -5.99
CA PRO A 124 -1.05 -22.95 -6.83
C PRO A 124 0.30 -23.65 -6.67
N ALA A 125 0.32 -24.97 -6.91
CA ALA A 125 1.55 -25.75 -6.88
C ALA A 125 2.58 -25.21 -7.89
N GLY A 126 3.85 -25.19 -7.50
CA GLY A 126 4.96 -24.71 -8.35
C GLY A 126 5.20 -23.20 -8.30
N VAL A 127 4.35 -22.42 -7.63
CA VAL A 127 4.61 -20.99 -7.42
C VAL A 127 5.69 -20.80 -6.35
N THR A 128 6.83 -20.22 -6.74
CA THR A 128 7.98 -19.99 -5.87
C THR A 128 8.28 -18.51 -5.61
N ALA A 129 7.66 -17.60 -6.37
CA ALA A 129 7.81 -16.15 -6.21
C ALA A 129 6.48 -15.45 -6.49
N ALA A 130 5.98 -14.66 -5.54
CA ALA A 130 4.72 -13.94 -5.66
C ALA A 130 4.72 -12.67 -4.80
N SER A 131 3.84 -11.74 -5.10
CA SER A 131 3.59 -10.53 -4.33
C SER A 131 2.11 -10.24 -4.29
N MET A 132 1.62 -9.78 -3.14
CA MET A 132 0.25 -9.32 -2.98
C MET A 132 0.17 -7.83 -3.29
N TYR A 133 -0.95 -7.44 -3.87
CA TYR A 133 -1.28 -6.09 -4.30
C TYR A 133 -2.64 -5.70 -3.73
N TRP A 134 -2.77 -4.42 -3.39
CA TRP A 134 -3.99 -3.85 -2.80
C TRP A 134 -4.34 -2.54 -3.49
N THR A 135 -5.63 -2.25 -3.75
CA THR A 135 -6.00 -0.95 -4.33
C THR A 135 -5.85 0.22 -3.34
N ARG A 136 -5.17 1.27 -3.75
CA ARG A 136 -5.00 2.45 -2.90
C ARG A 136 -6.32 3.21 -2.75
N LEU A 137 -6.62 3.69 -1.55
CA LEU A 137 -7.83 4.46 -1.25
C LEU A 137 -8.01 5.64 -2.20
N GLY A 138 -9.21 5.72 -2.77
CA GLY A 138 -9.59 6.79 -3.71
C GLY A 138 -8.91 6.69 -5.08
N SER A 139 -8.25 5.57 -5.39
CA SER A 139 -7.61 5.34 -6.67
C SER A 139 -7.88 3.92 -7.18
N LEU A 140 -7.63 3.71 -8.46
CA LEU A 140 -7.73 2.41 -9.11
C LEU A 140 -6.32 1.79 -9.33
N SER A 141 -5.29 2.43 -8.74
CA SER A 141 -3.92 1.95 -8.73
C SER A 141 -3.70 0.91 -7.63
N PHE A 142 -2.81 -0.05 -7.91
CA PHE A 142 -2.41 -1.07 -6.98
C PHE A 142 -1.09 -0.72 -6.30
N ASP A 143 -1.06 -0.79 -4.96
CA ASP A 143 0.16 -0.74 -4.17
C ASP A 143 0.60 -2.17 -3.82
N PRO A 144 1.87 -2.55 -4.05
CA PRO A 144 2.38 -3.83 -3.57
C PRO A 144 2.46 -3.78 -2.04
N ILE A 145 1.76 -4.70 -1.37
CA ILE A 145 1.92 -4.93 0.08
C ILE A 145 3.00 -5.99 0.37
N GLY A 146 3.57 -6.55 -0.70
CA GLY A 146 4.60 -7.58 -0.65
C GLY A 146 4.03 -8.94 -0.30
N GLY A 147 4.83 -9.77 0.34
CA GLY A 147 4.39 -11.05 0.88
C GLY A 147 5.53 -12.02 1.06
N THR A 148 5.40 -12.93 2.02
CA THR A 148 6.36 -14.01 2.25
C THR A 148 5.69 -15.33 1.92
N ILE A 149 6.28 -16.11 1.02
CA ILE A 149 5.81 -17.45 0.71
C ILE A 149 6.33 -18.42 1.78
N THR A 150 5.45 -19.24 2.34
CA THR A 150 5.80 -20.35 3.22
C THR A 150 5.03 -21.58 2.76
N GLY A 151 5.74 -22.58 2.25
CA GLY A 151 5.11 -23.75 1.62
C GLY A 151 4.24 -23.35 0.44
N SER A 152 2.94 -23.63 0.51
CA SER A 152 1.94 -23.32 -0.51
C SER A 152 1.06 -22.11 -0.16
N THR A 153 1.50 -21.23 0.73
CA THR A 153 0.76 -20.01 1.09
C THR A 153 1.64 -18.78 0.99
N ILE A 154 1.05 -17.65 0.61
CA ILE A 154 1.68 -16.33 0.73
C ILE A 154 1.03 -15.58 1.90
N HIS A 155 1.85 -14.89 2.68
CA HIS A 155 1.43 -14.07 3.81
C HIS A 155 1.78 -12.61 3.56
N GLY A 156 0.79 -11.72 3.54
CA GLY A 156 0.94 -10.27 3.43
C GLY A 156 0.39 -9.55 4.67
N ARG A 157 0.75 -8.28 4.83
CA ARG A 157 0.19 -7.41 5.86
C ARG A 157 -0.14 -6.04 5.28
N ASP A 158 -1.32 -5.54 5.58
CA ASP A 158 -1.68 -4.16 5.27
C ASP A 158 -0.95 -3.21 6.23
N GLY A 159 -0.21 -2.23 5.71
CA GLY A 159 0.74 -1.41 6.47
C GLY A 159 2.22 -1.79 6.32
N ALA A 160 2.55 -2.82 5.51
CA ALA A 160 3.92 -3.24 5.21
C ALA A 160 4.65 -2.36 4.17
N LEU A 161 4.20 -1.13 3.93
CA LEU A 161 5.08 -0.06 3.43
C LEU A 161 6.10 0.25 4.53
N GLN A 162 7.05 -0.66 4.74
CA GLN A 162 8.32 -0.24 5.29
C GLN A 162 8.82 0.86 4.38
N PRO A 163 9.16 2.05 4.91
CA PRO A 163 9.83 3.04 4.10
C PRO A 163 11.06 2.32 3.54
N ARG A 164 11.10 2.11 2.22
CA ARG A 164 12.34 1.82 1.54
C ARG A 164 13.21 3.02 1.86
N ARG A 165 13.99 2.94 2.94
CA ARG A 165 15.13 3.80 3.12
C ARG A 165 15.92 3.54 1.86
N HIS A 166 15.80 4.49 0.92
CA HIS A 166 16.72 4.58 -0.19
C HIS A 166 18.07 4.38 0.45
N ARG A 167 18.67 3.22 0.19
CA ARG A 167 20.06 2.96 0.51
C ARG A 167 20.77 3.97 -0.37
N ARG A 168 20.95 5.18 0.18
CA ARG A 168 21.84 6.18 -0.34
C ARG A 168 23.14 5.42 -0.43
N LEU A 169 23.47 5.00 -1.64
CA LEU A 169 24.81 4.62 -2.00
C LEU A 169 25.61 5.89 -1.73
N GLU A 170 26.04 6.04 -0.46
CA GLU A 170 27.13 6.89 -0.05
C GLU A 170 28.32 6.34 -0.80
N ARG A 171 28.42 6.79 -2.05
CA ARG A 171 29.55 6.60 -2.93
C ARG A 171 30.67 7.32 -2.20
N GLY A 172 31.47 6.55 -1.48
CA GLY A 172 32.65 7.03 -0.79
C GLY A 172 33.53 7.75 -1.81
N ALA A 173 33.50 9.09 -1.78
CA ALA A 173 34.45 9.93 -2.46
C ALA A 173 35.76 9.90 -1.65
N ASN A 174 36.47 8.77 -1.76
CA ASN A 174 37.90 8.73 -1.49
C ASN A 174 38.59 9.29 -2.74
N GLY A 175 39.18 10.47 -2.65
CA GLY A 175 39.96 10.99 -3.77
C GLY A 175 40.38 12.45 -3.66
N LEU A 176 41.61 12.63 -3.18
CA LEU A 176 42.55 13.67 -3.57
C LEU A 176 42.40 15.04 -2.91
N GLY A 177 43.26 15.23 -1.91
CA GLY A 177 43.62 16.55 -1.43
C GLY A 177 44.31 17.40 -2.50
N ARG A 178 44.08 18.71 -2.41
CA ARG A 178 45.07 19.71 -2.79
C ARG A 178 45.11 20.77 -1.70
N ARG A 179 46.26 20.83 -1.04
CA ARG A 179 46.72 22.01 -0.32
C ARG A 179 47.13 23.04 -1.36
N HIS A 180 46.62 24.27 -1.24
CA HIS A 180 47.38 25.45 -1.65
C HIS A 180 47.14 26.54 -0.60
N HIS A 181 48.21 26.85 0.13
CA HIS A 181 48.39 28.09 0.89
C HIS A 181 48.70 29.23 -0.09
N HIS A 182 48.00 30.37 0.05
CA HIS A 182 48.50 31.74 -0.17
C HIS A 182 47.33 32.71 0.19
N LEU A 183 47.39 33.50 1.28
CA LEU A 183 47.76 34.95 1.32
C LEU A 183 47.02 35.77 0.24
N ASP A 184 46.28 36.86 0.50
CA ASP A 184 46.62 37.97 1.39
C ASP A 184 45.44 38.97 1.61
N LEU A 185 45.52 39.69 2.74
CA LEU A 185 45.11 41.07 3.11
C LEU A 185 43.89 41.83 2.52
N GLY A 186 43.18 42.54 3.43
CA GLY A 186 42.47 43.81 3.18
C GLY A 186 41.20 43.98 4.03
N ASP A 187 41.28 44.61 5.22
CA ASP A 187 40.97 46.04 5.49
C ASP A 187 39.48 46.23 5.91
N ASP A 188 39.18 46.31 7.20
CA ASP A 188 39.11 47.51 8.06
C ASP A 188 37.81 48.35 7.93
N THR A 189 36.94 48.15 8.92
CA THR A 189 36.30 49.16 9.80
C THR A 189 35.37 50.27 9.23
N HIS A 190 34.44 50.70 10.10
CA HIS A 190 33.46 51.82 10.04
C HIS A 190 32.05 51.43 9.53
N LEU A 191 30.90 51.79 10.12
CA LEU A 191 30.54 52.82 11.10
C LEU A 191 29.16 52.53 11.73
N ARG A 192 28.93 53.15 12.90
CA ARG A 192 27.71 53.21 13.73
C ARG A 192 26.47 53.80 13.03
N ALA A 193 25.28 53.42 13.51
CA ALA A 193 24.22 54.32 14.02
C ALA A 193 23.07 53.42 14.57
N ASP A 194 22.75 53.43 15.87
CA ASP A 194 21.90 54.39 16.59
C ASP A 194 20.45 54.47 16.11
N GLY A 195 19.51 54.35 17.07
CA GLY A 195 18.29 55.17 17.04
C GLY A 195 16.95 54.46 16.97
N LEU A 196 16.39 54.17 18.15
CA LEU A 196 15.00 54.39 18.59
C LEU A 196 13.86 54.40 17.53
N HIS A 197 12.81 53.58 17.79
CA HIS A 197 11.52 54.16 18.18
C HIS A 197 10.63 53.19 19.00
N ARG A 198 10.33 53.65 20.22
CA ARG A 198 9.18 53.36 21.10
C ARG A 198 7.88 53.67 20.32
N ALA A 199 6.69 53.11 20.54
CA ALA A 199 5.90 52.96 21.78
C ALA A 199 4.57 52.20 21.47
N PRO A 200 3.45 52.38 22.21
CA PRO A 200 3.00 51.55 23.35
C PRO A 200 1.59 50.95 23.12
N GLY A 201 1.04 50.26 24.14
CA GLY A 201 -0.09 49.33 24.02
C GLY A 201 -1.52 49.88 24.18
N LEU A 202 -2.47 48.94 24.18
CA LEU A 202 -3.87 49.01 24.66
C LEU A 202 -4.39 47.55 24.66
N ARG A 203 -4.71 46.85 25.76
CA ARG A 203 -5.94 46.94 26.62
C ARG A 203 -7.22 47.03 25.77
N ASP A 204 -8.26 46.20 25.89
CA ASP A 204 -8.75 45.30 26.95
C ASP A 204 -9.73 44.24 26.36
N PRO A 205 -10.13 43.21 27.13
CA PRO A 205 -11.03 42.13 26.71
C PRO A 205 -12.53 42.43 26.88
N TRP A 206 -13.35 41.64 26.18
CA TRP A 206 -14.72 41.27 26.54
C TRP A 206 -14.81 39.76 26.65
#